data_AF-A0A5A7MHW0-F1
#
_entry.id   AF-A0A5A7MHW0-F1
#
_cell.length_a   1.000
_cell.length_b   1.000
_cell.length_c   1.000
_cell.angle_alpha   90.00
_cell.angle_beta   90.00
_cell.angle_gamma   90.00
#
_symmetry.space_group_name_H-M   'P 1'
#
loop_
_entity.id
_entity.type
_entity.pdbx_description
1 polymer ?
#
loop_
_entity_poly.entity_id
_entity_poly.type
_entity_poly.pdbx_seq_one_letter_code
_entity_poly.pdbx_strand_id
1 'polypeptide(L)'
;MADSSIGSSATSLPARPELSVDHGTITTTSLQIAEHFSKRHADVIRAIKRLDAPAEFTERNFALSDFTDSTGRTLPAYRITRDGFTLLAMGFTGKEAQRWKVAYIDAFNRMEAALHQPADTQRMELAFSLAAEAAAQVHRTVFNAVMQGDPDEWQHSRYLLNLNYDSQGRPTQPHAQPIATDQMVVSFNSLPQRIADGEIMAATDAQLATLATACTQRLTQRAQHREKQVTLPIYPGNSPGQRLASAPALSAKQPPAPDEGLLRMTFR
;
A
#
# COMPACT_ATOMS: atom_id res chain seq x y z
N MET A 1 -5.06 -32.11 -60.70
CA MET A 1 -6.22 -31.75 -59.86
C MET A 1 -5.72 -31.54 -58.44
N ALA A 2 -6.15 -30.42 -57.82
CA ALA A 2 -5.98 -30.00 -56.41
C ALA A 2 -4.52 -29.83 -55.92
N ASP A 3 -3.97 -28.62 -55.76
CA ASP A 3 -4.36 -27.49 -54.88
C ASP A 3 -4.16 -27.81 -53.38
N SER A 4 -3.24 -27.08 -52.75
CA SER A 4 -3.33 -26.63 -51.35
C SER A 4 -2.29 -25.53 -51.09
N SER A 5 -2.77 -24.30 -51.23
CA SER A 5 -2.39 -23.09 -50.49
C SER A 5 -2.03 -23.31 -49.02
N ILE A 6 -1.21 -22.40 -48.47
CA ILE A 6 -1.28 -21.69 -47.16
C ILE A 6 0.16 -21.29 -46.83
N GLY A 7 0.56 -20.05 -46.60
CA GLY A 7 -0.12 -18.79 -46.38
C GLY A 7 0.97 -17.91 -45.78
N SER A 8 1.54 -16.99 -46.58
CA SER A 8 2.57 -16.08 -46.11
C SER A 8 1.91 -15.11 -45.13
N SER A 9 2.26 -15.26 -43.86
CA SER A 9 1.73 -14.48 -42.76
C SER A 9 1.90 -12.99 -43.03
N ALA A 10 0.76 -12.32 -43.27
CA ALA A 10 0.68 -10.88 -43.24
C ALA A 10 1.11 -10.40 -41.85
N THR A 11 2.29 -9.81 -41.76
CA THR A 11 2.76 -9.12 -40.55
C THR A 11 1.86 -7.91 -40.34
N SER A 12 0.89 -8.02 -39.45
CA SER A 12 0.18 -6.86 -38.91
C SER A 12 1.17 -6.05 -38.09
N LEU A 13 1.68 -4.95 -38.65
CA LEU A 13 2.50 -3.97 -37.92
C LEU A 13 1.67 -3.40 -36.76
N PRO A 14 2.12 -3.51 -35.50
CA PRO A 14 1.47 -2.79 -34.40
C PRO A 14 1.71 -1.28 -34.58
N ALA A 15 0.68 -0.49 -34.26
CA ALA A 15 0.68 0.98 -34.29
C ALA A 15 1.60 1.65 -33.25
N ARG A 16 2.71 0.99 -32.86
CA ARG A 16 3.67 1.49 -31.87
C ARG A 16 5.03 1.65 -32.55
N PRO A 17 5.60 2.86 -32.60
CA PRO A 17 6.95 3.03 -33.10
C PRO A 17 7.93 2.24 -32.22
N GLU A 18 8.92 1.62 -32.83
CA GLU A 18 10.00 0.94 -32.12
C GLU A 18 10.90 2.01 -31.48
N LEU A 19 11.10 1.89 -30.16
CA LEU A 19 11.79 2.85 -29.32
C LEU A 19 13.03 2.20 -28.72
N SER A 20 14.15 2.91 -28.74
CA SER A 20 15.44 2.47 -28.19
C SER A 20 15.90 3.41 -27.09
N VAL A 21 16.47 2.84 -26.01
CA VAL A 21 17.06 3.62 -24.92
C VAL A 21 18.54 3.83 -25.22
N ASP A 22 18.94 5.10 -25.39
CA ASP A 22 20.33 5.52 -25.58
C ASP A 22 20.70 6.51 -24.47
N HIS A 23 21.73 6.21 -23.67
CA HIS A 23 22.15 7.01 -22.51
C HIS A 23 21.01 7.43 -21.56
N GLY A 24 20.03 6.54 -21.34
CA GLY A 24 18.87 6.81 -20.46
C GLY A 24 17.77 7.68 -21.10
N THR A 25 17.91 8.06 -22.37
CA THR A 25 16.91 8.82 -23.13
C THR A 25 16.21 7.91 -24.13
N ILE A 26 14.88 7.99 -24.17
CA ILE A 26 14.07 7.28 -25.16
C ILE A 26 14.23 7.98 -26.51
N THR A 27 14.73 7.23 -27.50
CA THR A 27 14.99 7.70 -28.86
C THR A 27 14.33 6.78 -29.90
N THR A 28 14.17 7.29 -31.11
CA THR A 28 13.74 6.56 -32.30
C THR A 28 14.63 6.94 -33.50
N THR A 29 14.53 6.23 -34.61
CA THR A 29 15.30 6.53 -35.82
C THR A 29 14.44 7.16 -36.91
N SER A 30 15.06 7.98 -37.75
CA SER A 30 14.42 8.53 -38.96
C SER A 30 13.83 7.47 -39.89
N LEU A 31 14.36 6.24 -39.90
CA LEU A 31 13.82 5.09 -40.66
C LEU A 31 12.50 4.60 -40.08
N GLN A 32 12.46 4.37 -38.76
CA GLN A 32 11.25 3.94 -38.05
C GLN A 32 10.14 4.98 -38.17
N ILE A 33 10.49 6.27 -38.11
CA ILE A 33 9.53 7.36 -38.37
C ILE A 33 9.01 7.30 -39.81
N ALA A 34 9.90 7.11 -40.80
CA ALA A 34 9.51 7.03 -42.20
C ALA A 34 8.54 5.86 -42.44
N GLU A 35 8.83 4.69 -41.89
CA GLU A 35 7.98 3.50 -41.95
C GLU A 35 6.62 3.75 -41.27
N HIS A 36 6.63 4.24 -40.03
CA HIS A 36 5.41 4.45 -39.23
C HIS A 36 4.44 5.46 -39.87
N PHE A 37 4.95 6.56 -40.43
CA PHE A 37 4.12 7.57 -41.09
C PHE A 37 3.92 7.31 -42.58
N SER A 38 4.39 6.17 -43.10
CA SER A 38 4.35 5.81 -44.52
C SER A 38 4.90 6.92 -45.43
N LYS A 39 6.06 7.47 -45.03
CA LYS A 39 6.80 8.52 -45.75
C LYS A 39 8.11 7.96 -46.30
N ARG A 40 8.63 8.56 -47.37
CA ARG A 40 9.99 8.22 -47.84
C ARG A 40 11.01 8.72 -46.82
N HIS A 41 12.01 7.89 -46.49
CA HIS A 41 13.08 8.26 -45.56
C HIS A 41 13.81 9.54 -45.97
N ALA A 42 14.06 9.73 -47.27
CA ALA A 42 14.63 10.96 -47.82
C ALA A 42 13.79 12.22 -47.52
N ASP A 43 12.46 12.10 -47.45
CA ASP A 43 11.57 13.21 -47.14
C ASP A 43 11.59 13.52 -45.63
N VAL A 44 11.72 12.50 -44.79
CA VAL A 44 11.92 12.67 -43.33
C VAL A 44 13.25 13.37 -43.04
N ILE A 45 14.35 12.94 -43.68
CA ILE A 45 15.65 13.64 -43.58
C ILE A 45 15.53 15.10 -44.02
N ARG A 46 14.81 15.34 -45.13
CA ARG A 46 14.60 16.71 -45.63
C ARG A 46 13.77 17.55 -44.66
N ALA A 47 12.76 16.97 -44.04
CA ALA A 47 11.95 17.63 -43.03
C ALA A 47 12.80 18.01 -41.81
N ILE A 48 13.64 17.10 -41.31
CA ILE A 48 14.57 17.37 -40.20
C ILE A 48 15.51 18.54 -40.54
N LYS A 49 16.12 18.53 -41.74
CA LYS A 49 17.03 19.60 -42.18
C LYS A 49 16.36 20.96 -42.41
N ARG A 50 15.04 21.00 -42.55
CA ARG A 50 14.25 22.20 -42.79
C ARG A 50 13.51 22.70 -41.54
N LEU A 51 13.70 22.04 -40.40
CA LEU A 51 13.12 22.50 -39.14
C LEU A 51 13.69 23.88 -38.82
N ASP A 52 12.79 24.85 -38.68
CA ASP A 52 13.11 26.16 -38.13
C ASP A 52 13.10 26.06 -36.61
N ALA A 53 14.22 25.62 -36.04
CA ALA A 53 14.41 25.43 -34.62
C ALA A 53 15.79 25.96 -34.21
N PRO A 54 15.96 26.44 -32.96
CA PRO A 54 17.27 26.85 -32.45
C PRO A 54 18.32 25.75 -32.65
N ALA A 55 19.56 26.14 -32.96
CA ALA A 55 20.66 25.20 -33.21
C ALA A 55 20.85 24.22 -32.05
N GLU A 56 20.84 24.73 -30.81
CA GLU A 56 20.94 23.94 -29.59
C GLU A 56 19.83 22.87 -29.47
N PHE A 57 18.59 23.22 -29.85
CA PHE A 57 17.49 22.26 -29.86
C PHE A 57 17.73 21.17 -30.90
N THR A 58 18.20 21.55 -32.09
CA THR A 58 18.44 20.61 -33.18
C THR A 58 19.56 19.63 -32.84
N GLU A 59 20.69 20.12 -32.32
CA GLU A 59 21.84 19.31 -31.91
C GLU A 59 21.49 18.31 -30.80
N ARG A 60 20.69 18.74 -29.83
CA ARG A 60 20.27 17.89 -28.70
C ARG A 60 19.25 16.81 -29.08
N ASN A 61 18.41 17.09 -30.08
CA ASN A 61 17.26 16.23 -30.39
C ASN A 61 17.37 15.45 -31.70
N PHE A 62 18.31 15.79 -32.59
CA PHE A 62 18.53 15.14 -33.88
C PHE A 62 20.02 14.79 -34.08
N ALA A 63 20.46 13.69 -33.49
CA ALA A 63 21.82 13.21 -33.64
C ALA A 63 22.00 12.49 -34.98
N LEU A 64 23.05 12.84 -35.73
CA LEU A 64 23.39 12.11 -36.96
C LEU A 64 23.71 10.65 -36.63
N SER A 65 23.25 9.74 -37.47
CA SER A 65 23.55 8.31 -37.39
C SER A 65 23.66 7.74 -38.80
N ASP A 66 24.08 6.50 -38.93
CA ASP A 66 24.12 5.80 -40.20
C ASP A 66 23.29 4.52 -40.14
N PHE A 67 22.84 4.03 -41.29
CA PHE A 67 22.23 2.71 -41.42
C PHE A 67 22.75 2.01 -42.67
N THR A 68 22.79 0.68 -42.62
CA THR A 68 23.14 -0.14 -43.78
C THR A 68 21.86 -0.57 -44.49
N ASP A 69 21.74 -0.24 -45.78
CA ASP A 69 20.61 -0.68 -46.59
C ASP A 69 20.73 -2.15 -47.03
N SER A 70 19.68 -2.67 -47.66
CA SER A 70 19.63 -4.06 -48.16
C SER A 70 20.64 -4.35 -49.27
N THR A 71 21.28 -3.31 -49.84
CA THR A 71 22.34 -3.43 -50.85
C THR A 71 23.75 -3.40 -50.24
N GLY A 72 23.84 -3.29 -48.92
CA GLY A 72 25.10 -3.21 -48.18
C GLY A 72 25.72 -1.80 -48.15
N ARG A 73 24.99 -0.77 -48.58
CA ARG A 73 25.47 0.61 -48.57
C ARG A 73 25.14 1.29 -47.25
N THR A 74 26.11 1.99 -46.69
CA THR A 74 25.91 2.85 -45.52
C THR A 74 25.34 4.20 -45.95
N LEU A 75 24.17 4.56 -45.42
CA LEU A 75 23.45 5.78 -45.73
C LEU A 75 23.17 6.59 -44.45
N PRO A 76 23.10 7.93 -44.54
CA PRO A 76 22.85 8.77 -43.38
C PRO A 76 21.42 8.60 -42.87
N ALA A 77 21.27 8.65 -41.56
CA ALA A 77 20.04 8.65 -40.80
C ALA A 77 20.16 9.64 -39.62
N TYR A 78 19.07 9.78 -38.87
CA TYR A 78 19.06 10.50 -37.60
C TYR A 78 18.53 9.61 -36.49
N ARG A 79 19.13 9.75 -35.31
CA ARG A 79 18.58 9.34 -34.02
C ARG A 79 17.88 10.55 -33.39
N ILE A 80 16.64 10.33 -32.95
CA ILE A 80 15.70 11.40 -32.66
C ILE A 80 15.10 11.16 -31.28
N THR A 81 15.15 12.17 -30.42
CA THR A 81 14.56 12.11 -29.07
C THR A 81 13.04 12.25 -29.13
N ARG A 82 12.35 11.98 -28.03
CA ARG A 82 10.90 12.26 -27.90
C ARG A 82 10.54 13.70 -28.28
N ASP A 83 11.33 14.68 -27.85
CA ASP A 83 11.01 16.10 -28.03
C ASP A 83 11.27 16.52 -29.49
N GLY A 84 12.36 16.03 -30.10
CA GLY A 84 12.60 16.19 -31.54
C GLY A 84 11.52 15.54 -32.40
N PHE A 85 11.09 14.34 -32.02
CA PHE A 85 10.00 13.64 -32.69
C PHE A 85 8.69 14.42 -32.61
N THR A 86 8.36 14.95 -31.43
CA THR A 86 7.13 15.74 -31.22
C THR A 86 7.11 16.97 -32.14
N LEU A 87 8.22 17.72 -32.22
CA LEU A 87 8.33 18.87 -33.12
C LEU A 87 8.20 18.45 -34.59
N LEU A 88 8.91 17.39 -35.00
CA LEU A 88 8.89 16.88 -36.37
C LEU A 88 7.48 16.40 -36.79
N ALA A 89 6.77 15.69 -35.90
CA ALA A 89 5.45 15.14 -36.16
C ALA A 89 4.38 16.24 -36.36
N MET A 90 4.55 17.43 -35.76
CA MET A 90 3.65 18.57 -35.99
C MET A 90 3.64 19.01 -37.46
N GLY A 91 4.78 18.93 -38.15
CA GLY A 91 4.91 19.27 -39.58
C GLY A 91 4.41 18.18 -40.54
N PHE A 92 4.11 16.97 -40.06
CA PHE A 92 3.63 15.90 -40.92
C PHE A 92 2.14 16.00 -41.24
N THR A 93 1.81 15.68 -42.48
CA THR A 93 0.44 15.55 -43.01
C THR A 93 0.14 14.09 -43.38
N GLY A 94 -1.14 13.69 -43.31
CA GLY A 94 -1.61 12.33 -43.62
C GLY A 94 -2.52 11.73 -42.55
N LYS A 95 -3.21 10.61 -42.86
CA LYS A 95 -4.17 9.96 -41.95
C LYS A 95 -3.54 9.48 -40.65
N GLU A 96 -2.38 8.82 -40.71
CA GLU A 96 -1.66 8.36 -39.51
C GLU A 96 -1.08 9.52 -38.70
N ALA A 97 -0.57 10.56 -39.37
CA ALA A 97 -0.13 11.80 -38.70
C ALA A 97 -1.28 12.47 -37.93
N GLN A 98 -2.49 12.50 -38.51
CA GLN A 98 -3.66 13.06 -37.84
C GLN A 98 -4.07 12.23 -36.61
N ARG A 99 -4.08 10.91 -36.71
CA ARG A 99 -4.38 10.02 -35.57
C ARG A 99 -3.41 10.23 -34.42
N TRP A 100 -2.11 10.31 -34.73
CA TRP A 100 -1.08 10.56 -33.72
C TRP A 100 -1.28 11.92 -33.03
N LYS A 101 -1.56 12.99 -33.80
CA LYS A 101 -1.81 14.33 -33.26
C LYS A 101 -2.99 14.35 -32.29
N VAL A 102 -4.10 13.70 -32.64
CA VAL A 102 -5.27 13.57 -31.75
C VAL A 102 -4.92 12.80 -30.49
N ALA A 103 -4.23 11.67 -30.61
CA ALA A 103 -3.81 10.87 -29.45
C ALA A 103 -2.86 11.63 -28.50
N TYR A 104 -1.98 12.47 -29.06
CA TYR A 104 -1.11 13.35 -28.28
C TYR A 104 -1.91 14.42 -27.52
N ILE A 105 -2.89 15.06 -28.17
CA ILE A 105 -3.78 16.03 -27.54
C ILE A 105 -4.58 15.37 -26.41
N ASP A 106 -5.15 14.18 -26.64
CA ASP A 106 -5.89 13.45 -25.61
C ASP A 106 -5.00 13.09 -24.41
N ALA A 107 -3.75 12.69 -24.67
CA ALA A 107 -2.79 12.42 -23.60
C ALA A 107 -2.47 13.68 -22.78
N PHE A 108 -2.29 14.83 -23.45
CA PHE A 108 -2.06 16.10 -22.79
C PHE A 108 -3.27 16.52 -21.95
N ASN A 109 -4.49 16.45 -22.50
CA ASN A 109 -5.73 16.76 -21.79
C ASN A 109 -5.94 15.86 -20.56
N ARG A 110 -5.57 14.57 -20.66
CA ARG A 110 -5.58 13.66 -19.49
C ARG A 110 -4.57 14.08 -18.42
N MET A 111 -3.37 14.50 -18.81
CA MET A 111 -2.36 15.00 -17.87
C MET A 111 -2.82 16.31 -17.22
N GLU A 112 -3.35 17.25 -17.99
CA GLU A 112 -3.89 18.51 -17.50
C GLU A 112 -5.04 18.26 -16.52
N ALA A 113 -5.98 17.38 -16.85
CA ALA A 113 -7.07 16.99 -15.95
C ALA A 113 -6.58 16.33 -14.65
N ALA A 114 -5.48 15.57 -14.68
CA ALA A 114 -4.87 15.00 -13.48
C ALA A 114 -4.20 16.06 -12.60
N LEU A 115 -3.60 17.09 -13.19
CA LEU A 115 -3.02 18.22 -12.47
C LEU A 115 -4.08 19.18 -11.92
N HIS A 116 -5.22 19.29 -12.60
CA HIS A 116 -6.37 20.10 -12.18
C HIS A 116 -7.40 19.34 -11.35
N GLN A 117 -7.13 18.08 -10.96
CA GLN A 117 -7.88 17.49 -9.86
C GLN A 117 -7.59 18.33 -8.62
N PRO A 118 -8.58 19.04 -8.05
CA PRO A 118 -8.35 19.70 -6.79
C PRO A 118 -7.95 18.60 -5.81
N ALA A 119 -6.76 18.74 -5.19
CA ALA A 119 -6.48 18.01 -3.97
C ALA A 119 -7.74 18.16 -3.11
N ASP A 120 -8.28 17.05 -2.59
CA ASP A 120 -9.56 17.02 -1.88
C ASP A 120 -9.43 17.88 -0.61
N THR A 121 -9.62 19.18 -0.80
CA THR A 121 -9.32 20.25 0.17
C THR A 121 -10.22 20.08 1.37
N GLN A 122 -11.47 19.66 1.13
CA GLN A 122 -12.44 19.31 2.17
C GLN A 122 -11.97 18.11 2.99
N ARG A 123 -11.48 17.04 2.35
CA ARG A 123 -10.92 15.89 3.08
C ARG A 123 -9.65 16.24 3.85
N MET A 124 -8.80 17.10 3.29
CA MET A 124 -7.59 17.57 3.97
C MET A 124 -7.95 18.41 5.20
N GLU A 125 -8.90 19.34 5.06
CA GLU A 125 -9.41 20.18 6.15
C GLU A 125 -10.07 19.33 7.24
N LEU A 126 -10.89 18.34 6.85
CA LEU A 126 -11.48 17.38 7.77
C LEU A 126 -10.41 16.58 8.51
N ALA A 127 -9.41 16.04 7.79
CA ALA A 127 -8.32 15.28 8.40
C ALA A 127 -7.52 16.12 9.41
N PHE A 128 -7.25 17.38 9.09
CA PHE A 128 -6.56 18.30 9.99
C PHE A 128 -7.41 18.59 11.24
N SER A 129 -8.70 18.83 11.09
CA SER A 129 -9.62 19.08 12.21
C SER A 129 -9.68 17.90 13.19
N LEU A 130 -9.79 16.67 12.68
CA LEU A 130 -9.81 15.45 13.48
C LEU A 130 -8.49 15.22 14.22
N ALA A 131 -7.36 15.49 13.56
CA ALA A 131 -6.04 15.39 14.19
C ALA A 131 -5.87 16.41 15.32
N ALA A 132 -6.33 17.65 15.11
CA ALA A 132 -6.29 18.70 16.12
C ALA A 132 -7.14 18.36 17.35
N GLU A 133 -8.34 17.81 17.14
CA GLU A 133 -9.21 17.35 18.23
C GLU A 133 -8.55 16.22 19.04
N ALA A 134 -8.01 15.20 18.37
CA ALA A 134 -7.32 14.10 19.03
C ALA A 134 -6.11 14.59 19.86
N ALA A 135 -5.32 15.52 19.30
CA ALA A 135 -4.19 16.11 20.02
C ALA A 135 -4.65 16.88 21.28
N ALA A 136 -5.73 17.66 21.19
CA ALA A 136 -6.29 18.37 22.33
C ALA A 136 -6.76 17.41 23.44
N GLN A 137 -7.38 16.28 23.06
CA GLN A 137 -7.80 15.25 24.01
C GLN A 137 -6.61 14.61 24.71
N VAL A 138 -5.57 14.23 23.97
CA VAL A 138 -4.33 13.67 24.54
C VAL A 138 -3.66 14.65 25.49
N HIS A 139 -3.52 15.92 25.09
CA HIS A 139 -2.95 16.96 25.96
C HIS A 139 -3.71 17.07 27.28
N ARG A 140 -5.05 17.12 27.23
CA ARG A 140 -5.87 17.21 28.44
C ARG A 140 -5.70 15.99 29.34
N THR A 141 -5.68 14.79 28.76
CA THR A 141 -5.51 13.54 29.51
C THR A 141 -4.15 13.49 30.21
N VAL A 142 -3.07 13.82 29.50
CA VAL A 142 -1.72 13.85 30.09
C VAL A 142 -1.62 14.94 31.16
N PHE A 143 -2.13 16.15 30.89
CA PHE A 143 -2.17 17.24 31.86
C PHE A 143 -2.86 16.82 33.16
N ASN A 144 -4.05 16.22 33.06
CA ASN A 144 -4.78 15.76 34.24
C ASN A 144 -4.01 14.68 35.01
N ALA A 145 -3.38 13.73 34.31
CA ALA A 145 -2.59 12.68 34.96
C ALA A 145 -1.38 13.26 35.72
N VAL A 146 -0.71 14.28 35.17
CA VAL A 146 0.39 14.97 35.85
C VAL A 146 -0.11 15.74 37.07
N MET A 147 -1.24 16.46 36.96
CA MET A 147 -1.81 17.23 38.08
C MET A 147 -2.38 16.35 39.20
N GLN A 148 -2.76 15.11 38.90
CA GLN A 148 -3.24 14.13 39.89
C GLN A 148 -2.10 13.30 40.51
N GLY A 149 -0.88 13.37 39.96
CA GLY A 149 0.29 12.67 40.47
C GLY A 149 0.86 13.32 41.74
N ASP A 150 1.93 12.72 42.27
CA ASP A 150 2.64 13.25 43.44
C ASP A 150 3.24 14.65 43.12
N PRO A 151 2.88 15.71 43.87
CA PRO A 151 3.39 17.06 43.68
C PRO A 151 4.92 17.19 43.76
N ASP A 152 5.60 16.27 44.45
CA ASP A 152 7.05 16.33 44.65
C ASP A 152 7.83 15.48 43.62
N GLU A 153 7.18 14.50 42.98
CA GLU A 153 7.84 13.56 42.06
C GLU A 153 7.31 13.56 40.61
N TRP A 154 6.35 14.43 40.27
CA TRP A 154 5.72 14.45 38.94
C TRP A 154 6.69 14.62 37.76
N GLN A 155 7.86 15.25 37.97
CA GLN A 155 8.89 15.47 36.94
C GLN A 155 9.66 14.20 36.57
N HIS A 156 9.77 13.25 37.50
CA HIS A 156 10.46 11.96 37.31
C HIS A 156 9.47 10.80 37.14
N SER A 157 8.17 11.11 37.20
CA SER A 157 7.09 10.14 37.04
C SER A 157 7.00 9.64 35.60
N ARG A 158 6.82 8.34 35.45
CA ARG A 158 6.56 7.69 34.15
C ARG A 158 5.06 7.56 33.98
N TYR A 159 4.54 7.75 32.76
CA TYR A 159 3.11 7.65 32.48
C TYR A 159 2.83 6.66 31.35
N LEU A 160 1.78 5.84 31.50
CA LEU A 160 1.25 5.02 30.42
C LEU A 160 0.06 5.74 29.78
N LEU A 161 0.20 6.15 28.53
CA LEU A 161 -0.91 6.66 27.73
C LEU A 161 -1.53 5.51 26.94
N ASN A 162 -2.83 5.29 27.11
CA ASN A 162 -3.60 4.33 26.34
C ASN A 162 -4.57 5.04 25.39
N LEU A 163 -4.52 4.62 24.12
CA LEU A 163 -5.40 5.04 23.04
C LEU A 163 -6.17 3.81 22.57
N ASN A 164 -7.38 3.61 23.11
CA ASN A 164 -8.23 2.47 22.72
C ASN A 164 -9.22 2.88 21.64
N TYR A 165 -9.67 1.88 20.88
CA TYR A 165 -10.77 1.99 19.93
C TYR A 165 -11.90 1.07 20.37
N ASP A 166 -13.14 1.49 20.16
CA ASP A 166 -14.30 0.64 20.40
C ASP A 166 -14.41 -0.48 19.35
N SER A 167 -15.37 -1.38 19.51
CA SER A 167 -15.62 -2.47 18.56
C SER A 167 -16.06 -2.01 17.16
N GLN A 168 -16.40 -0.72 17.01
CA GLN A 168 -16.72 -0.06 15.75
C GLN A 168 -15.54 0.71 15.16
N GLY A 169 -14.35 0.62 15.78
CA GLY A 169 -13.13 1.29 15.35
C GLY A 169 -13.08 2.79 15.64
N ARG A 170 -13.97 3.29 16.52
CA ARG A 170 -13.98 4.72 16.91
C ARG A 170 -13.03 4.94 18.09
N PRO A 171 -12.25 6.02 18.10
CA PRO A 171 -11.37 6.34 19.21
C PRO A 171 -12.21 6.55 20.47
N THR A 172 -11.82 5.88 21.55
CA THR A 172 -12.38 6.10 22.89
C THR A 172 -11.59 7.18 23.61
N GLN A 173 -12.11 7.66 24.74
CA GLN A 173 -11.44 8.70 25.52
C GLN A 173 -10.04 8.23 25.95
N PRO A 174 -8.97 8.97 25.59
CA PRO A 174 -7.62 8.65 26.00
C PRO A 174 -7.50 8.60 27.52
N HIS A 175 -6.77 7.60 28.02
CA HIS A 175 -6.52 7.44 29.46
C HIS A 175 -5.02 7.45 29.72
N ALA A 176 -4.56 8.22 30.70
CA ALA A 176 -3.19 8.22 31.16
C ALA A 176 -3.15 7.87 32.64
N GLN A 177 -2.21 7.01 33.03
CA GLN A 177 -1.97 6.66 34.43
C GLN A 177 -0.48 6.69 34.75
N PRO A 178 -0.09 7.12 35.96
CA PRO A 178 1.29 7.03 36.40
C PRO A 178 1.69 5.55 36.56
N ILE A 179 2.93 5.25 36.19
CA ILE A 179 3.59 3.97 36.40
C ILE A 179 4.50 4.15 37.61
N ALA A 180 4.17 3.47 38.71
CA ALA A 180 4.98 3.49 39.92
C ALA A 180 6.41 2.97 39.66
N THR A 181 7.34 3.27 40.56
CA THR A 181 8.77 2.90 40.41
C THR A 181 8.98 1.39 40.35
N ASP A 182 8.11 0.61 41.01
CA ASP A 182 8.10 -0.85 41.02
C ASP A 182 7.28 -1.47 39.86
N GLN A 183 6.63 -0.65 39.04
CA GLN A 183 5.85 -1.10 37.89
C GLN A 183 6.63 -0.95 36.58
N MET A 184 6.43 -1.90 35.66
CA MET A 184 7.01 -1.88 34.32
C MET A 184 6.05 -2.44 33.28
N VAL A 185 6.17 -1.93 32.06
CA VAL A 185 5.45 -2.43 30.88
C VAL A 185 6.48 -3.01 29.91
N VAL A 186 6.44 -4.32 29.71
CA VAL A 186 7.31 -5.04 28.77
C VAL A 186 6.51 -6.08 28.00
N SER A 187 6.98 -6.48 26.82
CA SER A 187 6.36 -7.58 26.09
C SER A 187 6.59 -8.91 26.81
N PHE A 188 5.61 -9.81 26.73
CA PHE A 188 5.71 -11.13 27.37
C PHE A 188 6.92 -11.94 26.86
N ASN A 189 7.29 -11.79 25.58
CA ASN A 189 8.42 -12.50 24.98
C ASN A 189 9.78 -11.96 25.46
N SER A 190 9.87 -10.65 25.73
CA SER A 190 11.11 -10.03 26.23
C SER A 190 11.29 -10.15 27.75
N LEU A 191 10.22 -10.48 28.48
CA LEU A 191 10.23 -10.55 29.93
C LEU A 191 11.30 -11.51 30.49
N PRO A 192 11.47 -12.75 29.99
CA PRO A 192 12.45 -13.68 30.56
C PRO A 192 13.89 -13.18 30.44
N GLN A 193 14.24 -12.57 29.30
CA GLN A 193 15.58 -12.07 29.06
C GLN A 193 15.89 -10.86 29.94
N ARG A 194 14.92 -9.94 30.10
CA ARG A 194 15.06 -8.80 31.02
C ARG A 194 15.22 -9.24 32.48
N ILE A 195 14.52 -10.29 32.91
CA ILE A 195 14.71 -10.89 34.24
C ILE A 195 16.14 -11.44 34.40
N ALA A 196 16.64 -12.14 33.38
CA ALA A 196 17.95 -12.79 33.42
C ALA A 196 19.12 -11.78 33.38
N ASP A 197 18.99 -10.71 32.62
CA ASP A 197 20.04 -9.71 32.42
C ASP A 197 20.17 -8.73 33.62
N GLY A 198 19.30 -8.85 34.63
CA GLY A 198 19.32 -7.97 35.80
C GLY A 198 18.93 -6.51 35.51
N GLU A 199 18.46 -6.21 34.28
CA GLU A 199 17.95 -4.89 33.91
C GLU A 199 16.69 -4.48 34.69
N ILE A 200 16.04 -5.44 35.36
CA ILE A 200 14.96 -5.18 36.31
C ILE A 200 15.57 -4.75 37.64
N MET A 201 16.02 -3.51 37.70
CA MET A 201 16.67 -2.89 38.88
C MET A 201 15.82 -2.88 40.18
N ALA A 202 14.58 -3.41 40.15
CA ALA A 202 13.62 -3.34 41.26
C ALA A 202 12.99 -4.70 41.69
N ALA A 203 13.30 -5.82 41.04
CA ALA A 203 12.70 -7.11 41.42
C ALA A 203 13.49 -7.78 42.56
N THR A 204 12.86 -7.93 43.73
CA THR A 204 13.41 -8.67 44.87
C THR A 204 13.40 -10.19 44.63
N ASP A 205 14.28 -10.92 45.31
CA ASP A 205 14.31 -12.39 45.28
C ASP A 205 12.94 -13.02 45.62
N ALA A 206 12.19 -12.38 46.54
CA ALA A 206 10.84 -12.80 46.89
C ALA A 206 9.84 -12.64 45.74
N GLN A 207 9.93 -11.55 44.98
CA GLN A 207 9.09 -11.32 43.79
C GLN A 207 9.44 -12.31 42.67
N LEU A 208 10.73 -12.58 42.45
CA LEU A 208 11.19 -13.57 41.46
C LEU A 208 10.73 -14.99 41.82
N ALA A 209 10.86 -15.39 43.10
CA ALA A 209 10.37 -16.67 43.58
C ALA A 209 8.85 -16.82 43.44
N THR A 210 8.10 -15.75 43.72
CA THR A 210 6.64 -15.73 43.54
C THR A 210 6.25 -15.90 42.08
N LEU A 211 6.93 -15.20 41.16
CA LEU A 211 6.69 -15.32 39.71
C LEU A 211 6.99 -16.75 39.21
N ALA A 212 8.13 -17.31 39.62
CA ALA A 212 8.51 -18.68 39.26
C ALA A 212 7.49 -19.72 39.75
N THR A 213 7.00 -19.55 40.98
CA THR A 213 5.98 -20.41 41.58
C THR A 213 4.66 -20.34 40.82
N ALA A 214 4.18 -19.13 40.50
CA ALA A 214 2.95 -18.93 39.75
C ALA A 214 3.02 -19.53 38.33
N CYS A 215 4.15 -19.35 37.64
CA CYS A 215 4.41 -19.94 36.34
C CYS A 215 4.37 -21.47 36.39
N THR A 216 5.05 -22.07 37.38
CA THR A 216 5.10 -23.52 37.57
C THR A 216 3.70 -24.09 37.85
N GLN A 217 2.95 -23.48 38.77
CA GLN A 217 1.58 -23.88 39.08
C GLN A 217 0.66 -23.83 37.85
N ARG A 218 0.76 -22.77 37.04
CA ARG A 218 -0.05 -22.62 35.82
C ARG A 218 0.28 -23.67 34.77
N LEU A 219 1.55 -24.04 34.63
CA LEU A 219 1.99 -25.12 33.74
C LEU A 219 1.48 -26.48 34.22
N THR A 220 1.59 -26.78 35.51
CA THR A 220 1.08 -28.03 36.11
C THR A 220 -0.44 -28.15 35.93
N GLN A 221 -1.20 -27.08 36.18
CA GLN A 221 -2.65 -27.06 35.95
C GLN A 221 -2.99 -27.34 34.48
N ARG A 222 -2.24 -26.75 33.53
CA ARG A 222 -2.44 -27.00 32.10
C ARG A 222 -2.08 -28.43 31.69
N ALA A 223 -1.05 -29.03 32.28
CA ALA A 223 -0.68 -30.42 32.05
C ALA A 223 -1.80 -31.37 32.53
N GLN A 224 -2.28 -31.19 33.76
CA GLN A 224 -3.38 -31.98 34.32
C GLN A 224 -4.69 -31.83 33.52
N HIS A 225 -4.97 -30.62 33.03
CA HIS A 225 -6.13 -30.40 32.16
C HIS A 225 -6.00 -31.12 30.81
N ARG A 226 -4.80 -31.13 30.21
CA ARG A 226 -4.52 -31.90 28.98
C ARG A 226 -4.68 -33.39 29.20
N GLU A 227 -4.17 -33.93 30.30
CA GLU A 227 -4.34 -35.34 30.66
C GLU A 227 -5.82 -35.70 30.81
N LYS A 228 -6.61 -34.88 31.52
CA LYS A 228 -8.06 -35.10 31.67
C LYS A 228 -8.82 -34.98 30.34
N GLN A 229 -8.40 -34.11 29.43
CA GLN A 229 -9.01 -33.99 28.09
C GLN A 229 -8.67 -35.17 27.17
N VAL A 230 -7.46 -35.73 27.29
CA VAL A 230 -7.04 -36.94 26.57
C VAL A 230 -7.72 -38.20 27.13
N THR A 231 -8.14 -38.18 28.40
CA THR A 231 -8.80 -39.31 29.08
C THR A 231 -10.33 -39.30 28.92
N LEU A 232 -10.93 -38.34 28.22
CA LEU A 232 -12.34 -38.42 27.83
C LEU A 232 -12.49 -39.56 26.81
N PRO A 233 -13.40 -40.54 27.02
CA PRO A 233 -13.54 -41.67 26.11
C PRO A 233 -13.90 -41.16 24.72
N ILE A 234 -13.08 -41.53 23.73
CA ILE A 234 -13.45 -41.48 22.32
C ILE A 234 -14.62 -42.46 22.18
N TYR A 235 -15.85 -41.92 22.13
CA TYR A 235 -16.98 -42.72 21.70
C TYR A 235 -16.69 -43.21 20.28
N PRO A 236 -16.80 -44.52 19.98
CA PRO A 236 -16.60 -45.00 18.63
C PRO A 236 -17.62 -44.31 17.73
N GLY A 237 -17.10 -43.54 16.77
CA GLY A 237 -17.90 -42.89 15.76
C GLY A 237 -18.68 -43.94 14.97
N ASN A 238 -19.99 -43.72 14.82
CA ASN A 238 -20.78 -44.44 13.83
C ASN A 238 -20.20 -44.17 12.44
N SER A 239 -19.80 -45.24 11.75
CA SER A 239 -19.34 -45.22 10.37
C SER A 239 -20.43 -44.73 9.40
N PRO A 240 -20.04 -44.18 8.24
CA PRO A 240 -20.88 -43.35 7.41
C PRO A 240 -21.79 -44.19 6.51
N GLY A 241 -23.08 -43.85 6.49
CA GLY A 241 -24.00 -44.32 5.45
C GLY A 241 -25.38 -44.70 5.97
N GLN A 242 -26.21 -43.70 6.25
CA GLN A 242 -27.66 -43.80 6.07
C GLN A 242 -28.27 -42.39 6.05
N ARG A 243 -28.66 -41.95 4.84
CA ARG A 243 -29.56 -40.81 4.65
C ARG A 243 -30.95 -41.19 5.15
N LEU A 244 -31.58 -40.28 5.88
CA LEU A 244 -33.01 -39.99 5.88
C LEU A 244 -33.12 -38.54 6.39
N ALA A 245 -33.13 -37.54 5.51
CA ALA A 245 -34.32 -36.98 4.86
C ALA A 245 -35.38 -36.48 5.86
N SER A 246 -35.75 -35.21 5.65
CA SER A 246 -36.97 -34.51 6.11
C SER A 246 -36.88 -33.74 7.42
N ALA A 247 -36.82 -32.40 7.30
CA ALA A 247 -37.30 -31.48 8.32
C ALA A 247 -38.82 -31.65 8.52
N PRO A 248 -39.38 -31.07 9.61
CA PRO A 248 -40.20 -29.90 9.34
C PRO A 248 -39.97 -28.74 10.31
N ALA A 249 -40.54 -27.60 9.90
CA ALA A 249 -40.30 -26.24 10.33
C ALA A 249 -41.24 -25.74 11.44
N LEU A 250 -41.07 -24.45 11.77
CA LEU A 250 -41.97 -23.47 12.43
C LEU A 250 -41.67 -23.18 13.91
N SER A 251 -41.89 -22.01 14.50
CA SER A 251 -41.83 -20.57 14.16
C SER A 251 -42.39 -19.80 15.40
N ALA A 252 -41.73 -18.72 15.81
CA ALA A 252 -42.23 -17.52 16.54
C ALA A 252 -43.03 -17.62 17.87
N LYS A 253 -42.54 -16.95 18.94
CA LYS A 253 -43.16 -15.75 19.60
C LYS A 253 -42.42 -15.29 20.88
N GLN A 254 -42.66 -14.02 21.22
CA GLN A 254 -41.89 -13.04 22.02
C GLN A 254 -42.41 -12.89 23.50
N PRO A 255 -42.10 -11.78 24.24
CA PRO A 255 -41.33 -11.55 25.50
C PRO A 255 -42.24 -11.52 26.80
N PRO A 256 -42.00 -10.87 27.98
CA PRO A 256 -40.94 -9.97 28.52
C PRO A 256 -40.40 -10.27 29.96
N ALA A 257 -39.56 -9.38 30.50
CA ALA A 257 -39.00 -9.34 31.88
C ALA A 257 -40.07 -9.07 32.98
N PRO A 258 -39.82 -9.29 34.30
CA PRO A 258 -39.10 -8.29 35.13
C PRO A 258 -38.26 -8.83 36.34
N ASP A 259 -37.26 -8.02 36.70
CA ASP A 259 -36.88 -7.51 38.04
C ASP A 259 -37.13 -8.34 39.32
N GLU A 260 -36.06 -8.65 40.08
CA GLU A 260 -36.04 -8.55 41.56
C GLU A 260 -34.58 -8.45 42.06
N GLY A 261 -34.30 -7.45 42.91
CA GLY A 261 -33.38 -7.68 44.05
C GLY A 261 -32.09 -6.87 44.16
N LEU A 262 -32.22 -5.54 44.27
CA LEU A 262 -31.56 -4.69 45.27
C LEU A 262 -30.05 -4.85 45.60
N LEU A 263 -29.28 -3.84 45.14
CA LEU A 263 -28.26 -3.03 45.83
C LEU A 263 -27.78 -3.44 47.24
N ARG A 264 -26.44 -3.47 47.41
CA ARG A 264 -25.81 -2.86 48.60
C ARG A 264 -24.40 -2.33 48.33
N MET A 265 -24.28 -1.01 48.36
CA MET A 265 -23.01 -0.30 48.59
C MET A 265 -22.69 -0.28 50.08
N THR A 266 -21.42 -0.35 50.44
CA THR A 266 -20.90 0.27 51.67
C THR A 266 -19.54 0.89 51.38
N PHE A 267 -19.48 2.21 51.52
CA PHE A 267 -18.25 3.00 51.55
C PHE A 267 -17.56 2.89 52.93
N ARG A 268 -16.24 3.03 52.93
CA ARG A 268 -15.50 3.80 53.93
C ARG A 268 -14.61 4.78 53.21
#